data_AF-F0RPI2-F1
#
_entry.id   AF-F0RPI2-F1
#
_cell.length_a   1.000
_cell.length_b   1.000
_cell.length_c   1.000
_cell.angle_alpha   90.00
_cell.angle_beta   90.00
_cell.angle_gamma   90.00
#
_symmetry.space_group_name_H-M   'P 1'
#
loop_
_entity.id
_entity.type
_entity.pdbx_description
1 polymer ?
#
loop_
_entity_poly.entity_id
_entity_poly.type
_entity_poly.pdbx_seq_one_letter_code
_entity_poly.pdbx_strand_id
1 'polypeptide(L)'
;MKARRQTAVFAAGLLALLVLAGGWYLSERRWLSDLYCFEQPGQVWSLAPLPASMAPECPASRSYRQEVRQGLGRVEQFRLSGWQPRALLSTFTDAGYLQQTDDLLSGDYSAFLARGTDRIQYSAVRQGSETLITVSGVPQRP
;
A
#
# COMPACT_ATOMS: atom_id res chain seq x y z
N MET A 1 -37.29 12.75 -35.41
CA MET A 1 -36.04 13.13 -34.69
C MET A 1 -36.08 12.93 -33.16
N LYS A 2 -37.25 12.88 -32.48
CA LYS A 2 -37.34 12.67 -31.01
C LYS A 2 -36.87 11.28 -30.52
N ALA A 3 -37.18 10.20 -31.25
CA ALA A 3 -36.86 8.82 -30.85
C ALA A 3 -35.35 8.53 -30.75
N ARG A 4 -34.52 9.08 -31.65
CA ARG A 4 -33.05 8.93 -31.63
C ARG A 4 -32.39 9.64 -30.44
N ARG A 5 -32.97 10.73 -29.94
CA ARG A 5 -32.46 11.44 -28.76
C ARG A 5 -32.78 10.70 -27.48
N GLN A 6 -33.96 10.08 -27.39
CA GLN A 6 -34.35 9.30 -26.21
C GLN A 6 -33.49 8.03 -26.07
N THR A 7 -33.26 7.27 -27.15
CA THR A 7 -32.38 6.09 -27.09
C THR A 7 -30.93 6.43 -26.71
N ALA A 8 -30.40 7.55 -27.20
CA ALA A 8 -29.06 8.01 -26.83
C ALA A 8 -28.93 8.37 -25.34
N VAL A 9 -29.95 9.00 -24.75
CA VAL A 9 -29.97 9.35 -23.32
C VAL A 9 -30.05 8.10 -22.43
N PHE A 10 -30.89 7.12 -22.80
CA PHE A 10 -30.97 5.85 -22.06
C PHE A 10 -29.67 5.05 -22.16
N ALA A 11 -29.06 4.98 -23.35
CA ALA A 11 -27.78 4.31 -23.54
C ALA A 11 -26.65 4.96 -22.71
N ALA A 12 -26.58 6.28 -22.69
CA ALA A 12 -25.60 7.02 -21.88
C ALA A 12 -25.81 6.83 -20.37
N GLY A 13 -27.07 6.85 -19.92
CA GLY A 13 -27.41 6.59 -18.52
C GLY A 13 -27.06 5.16 -18.07
N LEU A 14 -27.32 4.16 -18.92
CA LEU A 14 -26.96 2.77 -18.65
C LEU A 14 -25.44 2.58 -18.56
N LEU A 15 -24.69 3.21 -19.47
CA LEU A 15 -23.22 3.18 -19.47
C LEU A 15 -22.64 3.81 -18.20
N ALA A 16 -23.17 4.96 -17.77
CA ALA A 16 -22.76 5.59 -16.52
C ALA A 16 -23.02 4.70 -15.30
N LEU A 17 -24.18 4.05 -15.23
CA LEU A 17 -24.50 3.10 -14.16
C LEU A 17 -23.56 1.88 -14.16
N LEU A 18 -23.22 1.34 -15.33
CA LEU A 18 -22.28 0.22 -15.44
C LEU A 18 -20.86 0.60 -15.00
N VAL A 19 -20.40 1.82 -15.33
CA VAL A 19 -19.08 2.31 -14.88
C VAL A 19 -19.07 2.49 -13.35
N LEU A 20 -20.12 3.06 -12.78
CA LEU A 20 -20.23 3.23 -11.32
C LEU A 20 -20.31 1.88 -10.60
N ALA A 21 -21.14 0.96 -11.09
CA ALA A 21 -21.27 -0.38 -10.53
C ALA A 21 -19.96 -1.17 -10.66
N GLY A 22 -19.28 -1.07 -11.80
CA GLY A 22 -17.99 -1.70 -12.04
C GLY A 22 -16.89 -1.15 -11.12
N GLY A 23 -16.81 0.17 -10.95
CA GLY A 23 -15.87 0.82 -10.03
C GLY A 23 -16.11 0.44 -8.57
N TRP A 24 -17.38 0.41 -8.14
CA TRP A 24 -17.74 -0.05 -6.80
C TRP A 24 -17.37 -1.52 -6.58
N TYR A 25 -17.66 -2.38 -7.55
CA TYR A 25 -17.34 -3.81 -7.47
C TYR A 25 -15.83 -4.07 -7.37
N LEU A 26 -15.01 -3.36 -8.16
CA LEU A 26 -13.55 -3.46 -8.09
C LEU A 26 -13.01 -2.96 -6.75
N SER A 27 -13.58 -1.89 -6.20
CA SER A 27 -13.23 -1.37 -4.87
C SER A 27 -13.52 -2.39 -3.77
N GLU A 28 -14.70 -3.02 -3.77
CA GLU A 28 -15.06 -4.03 -2.76
C GLU A 28 -14.20 -5.30 -2.89
N ARG A 29 -13.86 -5.73 -4.11
CA ARG A 29 -13.00 -6.90 -4.32
C ARG A 29 -11.58 -6.71 -3.80
N ARG A 30 -11.04 -5.49 -3.80
CA ARG A 30 -9.71 -5.21 -3.24
C ARG A 30 -9.65 -5.59 -1.75
N TRP A 31 -10.73 -5.35 -0.99
CA TRP A 31 -10.79 -5.67 0.44
C TRP A 31 -10.84 -7.17 0.75
N LEU A 32 -11.17 -7.99 -0.24
CA LEU A 32 -11.14 -9.45 -0.16
C LEU A 32 -9.78 -10.05 -0.50
N SER A 33 -8.83 -9.23 -0.98
CA SER A 33 -7.47 -9.67 -1.28
C SER A 33 -6.64 -9.89 -0.02
N ASP A 34 -5.65 -10.78 -0.10
CA ASP A 34 -4.61 -10.95 0.90
C ASP A 34 -3.71 -9.70 1.02
N LEU A 35 -3.61 -8.91 -0.06
CA LEU A 35 -2.83 -7.67 -0.12
C LEU A 35 -3.71 -6.41 0.03
N TYR A 36 -4.77 -6.48 0.83
CA TYR A 36 -5.73 -5.38 1.03
C TYR A 36 -5.07 -4.05 1.46
N CYS A 37 -3.93 -4.13 2.15
CA CYS A 37 -3.20 -3.00 2.70
C CYS A 37 -2.32 -2.25 1.70
N PHE A 38 -2.03 -2.87 0.55
CA PHE A 38 -1.25 -2.25 -0.52
C PHE A 38 -2.14 -1.30 -1.33
N GLU A 39 -1.61 -0.10 -1.60
CA GLU A 39 -2.27 0.83 -2.52
C GLU A 39 -2.15 0.36 -3.96
N GLN A 40 -0.94 -0.03 -4.37
CA GLN A 40 -0.64 -0.58 -5.68
C GLN A 40 0.07 -1.92 -5.50
N PRO A 41 -0.64 -3.05 -5.62
CA PRO A 41 -0.02 -4.38 -5.54
C PRO A 41 1.13 -4.53 -6.55
N GLY A 42 2.25 -5.10 -6.09
CA GLY A 42 3.46 -5.24 -6.90
C GLY A 42 4.39 -4.02 -6.88
N GLN A 43 4.08 -3.00 -6.07
CA GLN A 43 4.97 -1.88 -5.79
C GLN A 43 5.22 -1.73 -4.29
N VAL A 44 6.36 -1.14 -3.96
CA VAL A 44 6.71 -0.68 -2.62
C VAL A 44 6.21 0.73 -2.46
N TRP A 45 5.23 0.92 -1.58
CA TRP A 45 4.67 2.21 -1.20
C TRP A 45 4.21 3.08 -2.39
N SER A 46 3.83 2.47 -3.52
CA SER A 46 3.52 3.17 -4.79
C SER A 46 4.71 4.00 -5.35
N LEU A 47 5.95 3.65 -5.00
CA LEU A 47 7.17 4.38 -5.39
C LEU A 47 8.00 3.64 -6.43
N ALA A 48 8.13 2.31 -6.30
CA ALA A 48 8.94 1.49 -7.19
C ALA A 48 8.38 0.05 -7.27
N PRO A 49 8.73 -0.72 -8.31
CA PRO A 49 8.40 -2.15 -8.38
C PRO A 49 8.91 -2.93 -7.17
N LEU A 50 8.13 -3.93 -6.73
CA LEU A 50 8.51 -4.83 -5.65
C LEU A 50 9.71 -5.69 -6.06
N PRO A 51 10.80 -5.73 -5.25
CA PRO A 51 11.92 -6.64 -5.51
C PRO A 51 11.48 -8.11 -5.47
N ALA A 52 11.92 -8.91 -6.44
CA ALA A 52 11.54 -10.32 -6.56
C ALA A 52 11.96 -11.20 -5.36
N SER A 53 12.92 -10.75 -4.57
CA SER A 53 13.38 -11.43 -3.35
C SER A 53 12.49 -11.19 -2.13
N MET A 54 11.41 -10.42 -2.27
CA MET A 54 10.51 -10.06 -1.17
C MET A 54 9.11 -10.63 -1.40
N ALA A 55 8.55 -11.24 -0.36
CA ALA A 55 7.15 -11.64 -0.33
C ALA A 55 6.32 -10.53 0.35
N PRO A 56 5.35 -9.92 -0.34
CA PRO A 56 4.49 -8.92 0.26
C PRO A 56 3.41 -9.61 1.11
N GLU A 57 3.10 -9.05 2.27
CA GLU A 57 2.02 -9.52 3.14
C GLU A 57 1.31 -8.35 3.84
N CYS A 58 0.12 -8.60 4.36
CA CYS A 58 -0.60 -7.64 5.20
C CYS A 58 -0.79 -8.21 6.60
N PRO A 59 -0.89 -7.35 7.64
CA PRO A 59 -1.19 -7.82 8.98
C PRO A 59 -2.50 -8.61 9.02
N ALA A 60 -2.49 -9.74 9.75
CA ALA A 60 -3.66 -10.59 9.92
C ALA A 60 -4.75 -9.98 10.85
N SER A 61 -4.44 -8.87 11.53
CA SER A 61 -5.34 -8.23 12.49
C SER A 61 -6.60 -7.64 11.82
N ARG A 62 -7.78 -7.98 12.36
CA ARG A 62 -9.08 -7.46 11.90
C ARG A 62 -9.23 -5.96 12.14
N SER A 63 -8.74 -5.46 13.28
CA SER A 63 -8.80 -4.02 13.58
C SER A 63 -7.96 -3.23 12.59
N TYR A 64 -6.77 -3.74 12.27
CA TYR A 64 -5.88 -3.11 11.29
C TYR A 64 -6.49 -3.09 9.89
N ARG A 65 -7.16 -4.18 9.48
CA ARG A 65 -7.91 -4.21 8.23
C ARG A 65 -9.00 -3.14 8.18
N GLN A 66 -9.69 -2.90 9.28
CA GLN A 66 -10.71 -1.85 9.36
C GLN A 66 -10.11 -0.44 9.25
N GLU A 67 -8.99 -0.17 9.93
CA GLU A 67 -8.29 1.13 9.86
C GLU A 67 -7.84 1.48 8.44
N VAL A 68 -7.23 0.51 7.74
CA VAL A 68 -6.84 0.67 6.33
C VAL A 68 -8.08 0.91 5.47
N ARG A 69 -9.17 0.17 5.67
CA ARG A 69 -10.42 0.35 4.93
C ARG A 69 -11.04 1.74 5.13
N GLN A 70 -10.88 2.30 6.31
CA GLN A 70 -11.37 3.64 6.67
C GLN A 70 -10.39 4.75 6.22
N GLY A 71 -9.23 4.41 5.67
CA GLY A 71 -8.20 5.39 5.29
C GLY A 71 -7.57 6.09 6.48
N LEU A 72 -7.57 5.47 7.66
CA LEU A 72 -6.95 6.00 8.87
C LEU A 72 -5.43 5.78 8.88
N GLY A 73 -4.96 4.74 8.20
CA GLY A 73 -3.57 4.39 8.11
C GLY A 73 -3.28 3.56 6.86
N ARG A 74 -2.02 3.56 6.44
CA ARG A 74 -1.49 2.64 5.44
C ARG A 74 -0.38 1.81 6.08
N VAL A 75 -0.34 0.54 5.71
CA VAL A 75 0.73 -0.39 6.12
C VAL A 75 1.07 -1.28 4.95
N GLU A 76 2.34 -1.60 4.79
CA GLU A 76 2.81 -2.63 3.86
C GLU A 76 3.88 -3.45 4.57
N GLN A 77 3.78 -4.78 4.50
CA GLN A 77 4.76 -5.67 5.09
C GLN A 77 5.47 -6.48 4.01
N PHE A 78 6.76 -6.70 4.22
CA PHE A 78 7.62 -7.41 3.29
C PHE A 78 8.49 -8.40 4.05
N ARG A 79 8.41 -9.65 3.64
CA ARG A 79 9.19 -10.75 4.18
C ARG A 79 10.31 -11.10 3.22
N LEU A 80 11.52 -11.28 3.76
CA LEU A 80 12.71 -11.65 3.01
C LEU A 80 13.64 -12.52 3.84
N SER A 81 14.43 -13.35 3.15
CA SER A 81 15.37 -14.26 3.78
C SER A 81 16.60 -13.51 4.33
N GLY A 82 17.15 -14.04 5.43
CA GLY A 82 18.28 -13.44 6.12
C GLY A 82 17.91 -12.18 6.91
N TRP A 83 18.90 -11.61 7.61
CA TRP A 83 18.76 -10.32 8.27
C TRP A 83 19.18 -9.19 7.34
N GLN A 84 18.19 -8.49 6.79
CA GLN A 84 18.37 -7.43 5.81
C GLN A 84 17.49 -6.22 6.17
N PRO A 85 17.73 -5.58 7.34
CA PRO A 85 16.83 -4.56 7.89
C PRO A 85 16.77 -3.27 7.08
N ARG A 86 17.64 -3.08 6.09
CA ARG A 86 17.75 -1.85 5.29
C ARG A 86 17.30 -2.04 3.84
N ALA A 87 16.78 -3.21 3.47
CA ALA A 87 16.63 -3.65 2.08
C ALA A 87 15.72 -2.75 1.21
N LEU A 88 14.84 -1.95 1.84
CA LEU A 88 13.94 -1.04 1.13
C LEU A 88 14.29 0.45 1.33
N LEU A 89 15.31 0.79 2.11
CA LEU A 89 15.63 2.19 2.38
C LEU A 89 16.10 2.94 1.13
N SER A 90 16.82 2.27 0.23
CA SER A 90 17.21 2.85 -1.06
C SER A 90 15.99 3.23 -1.88
N THR A 91 14.95 2.38 -1.93
CA THR A 91 13.69 2.69 -2.63
C THR A 91 13.06 3.99 -2.16
N PHE A 92 13.05 4.24 -0.85
CA PHE A 92 12.54 5.50 -0.30
C PHE A 92 13.48 6.68 -0.58
N THR A 93 14.79 6.47 -0.46
CA THR A 93 15.81 7.50 -0.72
C THR A 93 15.78 7.96 -2.17
N ASP A 94 15.70 7.03 -3.12
CA ASP A 94 15.60 7.29 -4.56
C ASP A 94 14.30 8.05 -4.90
N ALA A 95 13.23 7.83 -4.13
CA ALA A 95 11.97 8.55 -4.23
C ALA A 95 11.94 9.90 -3.49
N GLY A 96 13.09 10.34 -2.95
CA GLY A 96 13.29 11.64 -2.31
C GLY A 96 12.93 11.69 -0.82
N TYR A 97 12.73 10.55 -0.15
CA TYR A 97 12.59 10.54 1.31
C TYR A 97 13.94 10.66 1.99
N LEU A 98 13.99 11.52 3.02
CA LEU A 98 15.15 11.69 3.88
C LEU A 98 14.94 10.91 5.17
N GLN A 99 15.90 10.04 5.49
CA GLN A 99 15.93 9.33 6.76
C GLN A 99 16.25 10.29 7.91
N GLN A 100 15.37 10.34 8.91
CA GLN A 100 15.46 11.21 10.08
C GLN A 100 16.06 10.50 11.29
N THR A 101 15.81 9.19 11.42
CA THR A 101 16.37 8.34 12.49
C THR A 101 16.95 7.06 11.91
N ASP A 102 17.89 6.45 12.63
CA ASP A 102 18.58 5.23 12.24
C ASP A 102 18.90 4.42 13.49
N ASP A 103 17.92 3.66 13.96
CA ASP A 103 18.01 2.93 15.23
C ASP A 103 18.15 1.44 14.94
N LEU A 104 19.36 0.92 15.04
CA LEU A 104 19.66 -0.50 14.89
C LEU A 104 19.94 -1.13 16.26
N LEU A 105 19.10 -2.09 16.64
CA LEU A 105 19.24 -2.90 17.83
C LEU A 105 19.48 -4.37 17.45
N SER A 106 19.80 -5.21 18.45
CA SER A 106 20.00 -6.65 18.22
C SER A 106 18.68 -7.32 17.84
N GLY A 107 18.44 -7.49 16.54
CA GLY A 107 17.26 -8.15 16.00
C GLY A 107 16.14 -7.21 15.56
N ASP A 108 16.26 -5.91 15.80
CA ASP A 108 15.28 -4.90 15.42
C ASP A 108 15.95 -3.69 14.77
N TYR A 109 15.23 -3.06 13.85
CA TYR A 109 15.64 -1.83 13.20
C TYR A 109 14.44 -0.91 13.05
N SER A 110 14.61 0.40 13.26
CA SER A 110 13.59 1.40 13.00
C SER A 110 14.18 2.68 12.43
N ALA A 111 13.42 3.31 11.54
CA ALA A 111 13.74 4.60 10.96
C ALA A 111 12.46 5.40 10.69
N PHE A 112 12.50 6.71 10.94
CA PHE A 112 11.50 7.64 10.41
C PHE A 112 11.99 8.23 9.10
N LEU A 113 11.15 8.21 8.07
CA LEU A 113 11.45 8.76 6.74
C LEU A 113 10.51 9.93 6.46
N ALA A 114 11.03 10.97 5.82
CA ALA A 114 10.31 12.22 5.60
C ALA A 114 10.49 12.74 4.17
N ARG A 115 9.40 13.17 3.52
CA ARG A 115 9.44 13.86 2.22
C ARG A 115 8.40 14.98 2.18
N GLY A 116 8.83 16.23 2.29
CA GLY A 116 7.91 17.36 2.46
C GLY A 116 7.05 17.18 3.71
N THR A 117 5.73 17.10 3.54
CA THR A 117 4.75 16.79 4.60
C THR A 117 4.56 15.29 4.85
N ASP A 118 5.02 14.43 3.94
CA ASP A 118 4.88 12.97 4.07
C ASP A 118 5.80 12.46 5.19
N ARG A 119 5.27 11.57 6.02
CA ARG A 119 5.99 10.90 7.11
C ARG A 119 5.68 9.41 7.08
N ILE A 120 6.73 8.62 7.11
CA ILE A 120 6.68 7.16 7.10
C ILE A 120 7.47 6.64 8.28
N GLN A 121 6.92 5.66 8.97
CA GLN A 121 7.62 4.83 9.92
C GLN A 121 8.04 3.54 9.23
N TYR A 122 9.33 3.26 9.29
CA TYR A 122 9.93 2.05 8.79
C TYR A 122 10.41 1.22 9.98
N SER A 123 10.06 -0.05 10.02
CA SER A 123 10.64 -0.99 10.97
C SER A 123 11.02 -2.30 10.29
N ALA A 124 12.02 -2.98 10.82
CA ALA A 124 12.38 -4.33 10.42
C ALA A 124 12.65 -5.16 11.67
N VAL A 125 12.00 -6.31 11.78
CA VAL A 125 12.10 -7.22 12.92
C VAL A 125 12.63 -8.56 12.44
N ARG A 126 13.59 -9.15 13.16
CA ARG A 126 14.11 -10.47 12.87
C ARG A 126 13.11 -11.53 13.31
N GLN A 127 12.69 -12.39 12.38
CA GLN A 127 11.80 -13.52 12.65
C GLN A 127 12.51 -14.82 12.25
N GLY A 128 13.19 -15.46 13.20
CA GLY A 128 14.02 -16.63 12.91
C GLY A 128 15.15 -16.31 11.93
N SER A 129 15.12 -16.96 10.77
CA SER A 129 16.08 -16.73 9.67
C SER A 129 15.64 -15.64 8.69
N GLU A 130 14.51 -14.98 8.92
CA GLU A 130 13.93 -13.97 8.03
C GLU A 130 13.93 -12.57 8.66
N THR A 131 13.72 -11.57 7.81
CA THR A 131 13.37 -10.21 8.20
C THR A 131 11.92 -9.95 7.82
N LEU A 132 11.16 -9.35 8.74
CA LEU A 132 9.86 -8.76 8.44
C LEU A 132 10.01 -7.24 8.47
N ILE A 133 9.96 -6.61 7.31
CA ILE A 133 9.92 -5.15 7.17
C ILE A 133 8.46 -4.72 7.24
N THR A 134 8.15 -3.70 8.05
CA THR A 134 6.86 -3.02 8.09
C THR A 134 7.06 -1.55 7.76
N VAL A 135 6.32 -1.07 6.77
CA VAL A 135 6.26 0.35 6.41
C VAL A 135 4.86 0.83 6.78
N SER A 136 4.75 1.90 7.56
CA SER A 136 3.47 2.49 7.93
C SER A 136 3.49 4.01 7.84
N GLY A 137 2.33 4.61 7.68
CA GLY A 137 2.20 6.04 7.56
C GLY A 137 0.77 6.48 7.28
N VAL A 138 0.62 7.78 7.04
CA VAL A 138 -0.67 8.33 6.62
C VAL A 138 -0.91 7.98 5.14
N PRO A 139 -2.13 7.61 4.74
CA PRO A 139 -2.46 7.43 3.33
C PRO A 139 -2.17 8.72 2.56
N GLN A 140 -1.47 8.61 1.43
CA GLN A 140 -1.30 9.73 0.52
C GLN A 140 -2.69 10.02 -0.09
N ARG A 141 -3.24 11.22 0.17
CA ARG A 141 -4.42 11.65 -0.59
C ARG A 141 -3.99 12.00 -2.01
N PRO A 142 -4.77 11.60 -3.03
CA PRO A 142 -4.60 12.12 -4.38
C PRO A 142 -4.83 13.63 -4.44
#